data_AF-A0ABC9Z590-F1
#
_entry.id   AF-A0ABC9Z590-F1
#
_cell.length_a   1.000
_cell.length_b   1.000
_cell.length_c   1.000
_cell.angle_alpha   90.00
_cell.angle_beta   90.00
_cell.angle_gamma   90.00
#
_symmetry.space_group_name_H-M   'P 1'
#
loop_
_entity.id
_entity.type
_entity.pdbx_description
1 polymer ?
#
loop_
_entity_poly.entity_id
_entity_poly.type
_entity_poly.pdbx_seq_one_letter_code
_entity_poly.pdbx_strand_id
1 'polypeptide(L)'
;MATTTCLGADLESTWVRLLAGDSGIDTLTDDFVTEHELPVRIGGRLVAQPGEQLTRIEQRRMSFVQQLALVLGRQVWAEAGAPEVEAERLAVAVGTGLGGGDALINAVDVMRAGGDIGRCRR
;
A
#
# COMPACT_ATOMS: atom_id res chain seq x y z
N MET A 1 -11.29 -13.33 -4.48
CA MET A 1 -9.93 -12.92 -4.85
C MET A 1 -9.85 -11.41 -4.73
N ALA A 2 -8.89 -10.87 -3.97
CA ALA A 2 -8.73 -9.42 -3.79
C ALA A 2 -7.58 -8.86 -4.64
N THR A 3 -7.75 -7.66 -5.18
CA THR A 3 -6.71 -6.90 -5.89
C THR A 3 -7.01 -5.41 -5.80
N THR A 4 -5.98 -4.57 -5.96
CA THR A 4 -6.11 -3.12 -6.11
C THR A 4 -5.17 -2.67 -7.21
N THR A 5 -5.63 -1.77 -8.08
CA THR A 5 -4.92 -1.38 -9.29
C THR A 5 -5.07 0.10 -9.60
N CYS A 6 -4.45 0.55 -10.69
CA CYS A 6 -4.69 1.88 -11.27
C CYS A 6 -5.98 1.98 -12.11
N LEU A 7 -6.67 0.86 -12.33
CA LEU A 7 -7.97 0.83 -12.98
C LEU A 7 -9.11 0.71 -11.97
N GLY A 8 -8.94 0.00 -10.87
CA GLY A 8 -10.01 -0.20 -9.89
C GLY A 8 -9.49 -0.38 -8.49
N ALA A 9 -10.31 -0.04 -7.51
CA ALA A 9 -10.02 -0.25 -6.10
C ALA A 9 -10.20 -1.73 -5.69
N ASP A 10 -10.90 -2.51 -6.50
CA ASP A 10 -11.19 -3.92 -6.31
C ASP A 10 -11.09 -4.70 -7.64
N LEU A 11 -11.30 -6.02 -7.57
CA LEU A 11 -11.23 -6.91 -8.73
C LEU A 11 -12.32 -6.64 -9.76
N GLU A 12 -13.56 -6.42 -9.31
CA GLU A 12 -14.72 -6.29 -10.19
C GLU A 12 -14.61 -5.01 -11.02
N SER A 13 -14.36 -3.87 -10.37
CA SER A 13 -14.16 -2.57 -11.03
C SER A 13 -12.94 -2.60 -11.96
N THR A 14 -11.84 -3.24 -11.54
CA THR A 14 -10.67 -3.43 -12.41
C THR A 14 -11.05 -4.21 -13.66
N TRP A 15 -11.78 -5.31 -13.52
CA TRP A 15 -12.16 -6.19 -14.62
C TRP A 15 -13.10 -5.53 -15.63
N VAL A 16 -14.15 -4.87 -15.12
CA VAL A 16 -15.12 -4.15 -15.98
C VAL A 16 -14.44 -3.07 -16.81
N ARG A 17 -13.56 -2.27 -16.19
CA ARG A 17 -12.83 -1.20 -16.88
C ARG A 17 -11.82 -1.75 -17.88
N LEU A 18 -11.15 -2.83 -17.55
CA LEU A 18 -10.24 -3.52 -18.47
C LEU A 18 -10.98 -4.05 -19.71
N LEU A 19 -12.18 -4.63 -19.54
CA LEU A 19 -13.02 -5.07 -20.67
C LEU A 19 -13.58 -3.89 -21.50
N ALA A 20 -13.79 -2.73 -20.88
CA ALA A 20 -14.20 -1.51 -21.58
C ALA A 20 -13.07 -0.85 -22.38
N GLY A 21 -11.81 -1.30 -22.21
CA GLY A 21 -10.65 -0.71 -22.87
C GLY A 21 -10.10 0.53 -22.17
N ASP A 22 -10.46 0.76 -20.90
CA ASP A 22 -9.93 1.86 -20.12
C ASP A 22 -8.44 1.70 -19.83
N SER A 23 -7.73 2.82 -19.69
CA SER A 23 -6.35 2.88 -19.18
C SER A 23 -6.33 3.50 -17.78
N GLY A 24 -5.52 2.94 -16.89
CA GLY A 24 -5.21 3.52 -15.58
C GLY A 24 -3.95 4.40 -15.58
N ILE A 25 -3.30 4.56 -16.74
CA ILE A 25 -2.11 5.40 -16.91
C ILE A 25 -2.53 6.81 -17.27
N ASP A 26 -2.02 7.80 -16.52
CA ASP A 26 -2.27 9.22 -16.76
C ASP A 26 -1.00 10.04 -16.45
N THR A 27 -1.08 11.35 -16.66
CA THR A 27 -0.05 12.33 -16.32
C THR A 27 0.14 12.37 -14.80
N LEU A 28 1.40 12.32 -14.35
CA LEU A 28 1.74 12.46 -12.94
C LEU A 28 1.79 13.96 -12.59
N THR A 29 0.97 14.37 -11.62
CA THR A 29 0.80 15.77 -11.22
C THR A 29 1.49 16.13 -9.90
N ASP A 30 2.26 15.21 -9.32
CA ASP A 30 2.89 15.35 -8.01
C ASP A 30 4.06 16.32 -8.06
N ASP A 31 4.21 17.08 -6.98
CA ASP A 31 5.22 18.13 -6.88
C ASP A 31 6.64 17.62 -7.18
N PHE A 32 6.98 16.41 -6.72
CA PHE A 32 8.30 15.80 -6.94
C PHE A 32 8.64 15.59 -8.41
N VAL A 33 7.64 15.45 -9.29
CA VAL A 33 7.85 15.30 -10.74
C VAL A 33 8.37 16.61 -11.32
N THR A 34 7.80 17.74 -10.88
CA THR A 34 8.23 19.07 -11.31
C THR A 34 9.49 19.55 -10.60
N GLU A 35 9.60 19.34 -9.28
CA GLU A 35 10.73 19.77 -8.45
C GLU A 35 12.05 19.16 -8.93
N HIS A 36 12.02 17.89 -9.34
CA HIS A 36 13.21 17.16 -9.79
C HIS A 36 13.32 17.09 -11.32
N GLU A 37 12.49 17.84 -12.05
CA GLU A 37 12.48 17.90 -13.52
C GLU A 37 12.50 16.51 -14.17
N LEU A 38 11.70 15.57 -13.64
CA LEU A 38 11.78 14.17 -14.04
C LEU A 38 11.45 14.01 -15.55
N PRO A 39 12.23 13.19 -16.28
CA PRO A 39 12.00 12.95 -17.71
C PRO A 39 10.74 12.11 -17.96
N VAL A 40 10.33 11.29 -16.99
CA VAL A 40 9.11 10.47 -17.03
C VAL A 40 8.00 11.18 -16.28
N ARG A 41 6.89 11.46 -16.96
CA ARG A 41 5.75 12.25 -16.43
C ARG A 41 4.40 11.53 -16.53
N ILE A 42 4.42 10.23 -16.79
CA ILE A 42 3.21 9.39 -16.89
C ILE A 42 3.33 8.19 -15.95
N GLY A 43 2.21 7.70 -15.43
CA GLY A 43 2.17 6.49 -14.61
C GLY A 43 0.77 6.14 -14.13
N GLY A 44 0.63 4.95 -13.55
CA GLY A 44 -0.63 4.45 -13.00
C GLY A 44 -0.60 4.44 -11.48
N ARG A 45 -1.38 5.32 -10.86
CA ARG A 45 -1.54 5.37 -9.40
C ARG A 45 -2.66 4.45 -8.96
N LEU A 46 -2.54 3.86 -7.76
CA LEU A 46 -3.67 3.14 -7.17
C LEU A 46 -4.88 4.08 -7.08
N VAL A 47 -6.05 3.57 -7.47
CA VAL A 47 -7.31 4.31 -7.38
C VAL A 47 -7.66 4.66 -5.93
N ALA A 48 -7.38 3.75 -5.00
CA ALA A 48 -7.60 3.95 -3.57
C ALA A 48 -6.31 3.67 -2.79
N GLN A 49 -5.95 4.56 -1.87
CA GLN A 49 -4.75 4.38 -1.04
C GLN A 49 -5.06 3.41 0.12
N PRO A 50 -4.17 2.43 0.42
CA PRO A 50 -4.41 1.47 1.51
C PRO A 50 -4.66 2.14 2.87
N GLY A 51 -4.01 3.27 3.13
CA GLY A 51 -4.14 4.03 4.38
C GLY A 51 -5.57 4.51 4.68
N GLU A 52 -6.41 4.73 3.66
CA GLU A 52 -7.80 5.19 3.83
C GLU A 52 -8.67 4.17 4.58
N GLN A 53 -8.29 2.88 4.55
CA GLN A 53 -9.00 1.78 5.21
C GLN A 53 -8.36 1.40 6.56
N LEU A 54 -7.38 2.17 7.03
CA LEU A 54 -6.58 1.86 8.22
C LEU A 54 -6.73 2.93 9.29
N THR A 55 -6.74 2.49 10.54
CA THR A 55 -6.68 3.39 11.68
C THR A 55 -5.35 4.15 11.70
N ARG A 56 -5.34 5.30 12.38
CA ARG A 56 -4.11 6.09 12.58
C ARG A 56 -2.96 5.28 13.21
N ILE A 57 -3.28 4.34 14.10
CA ILE A 57 -2.28 3.50 14.78
C ILE A 57 -1.68 2.50 13.79
N GLU A 58 -2.52 1.87 12.97
CA GLU A 58 -2.09 0.95 11.92
C GLU A 58 -1.18 1.65 10.92
N GLN A 59 -1.58 2.80 10.39
CA GLN A 59 -0.76 3.58 9.44
C GLN A 59 0.61 3.95 10.03
N ARG A 60 0.65 4.34 11.32
CA ARG A 60 1.91 4.72 11.98
C ARG A 60 2.86 3.53 12.20
N ARG A 61 2.35 2.31 12.31
CA ARG A 61 3.14 1.12 12.65
C ARG A 61 3.56 0.29 11.44
N MET A 62 3.08 0.62 10.26
CA MET A 62 3.26 -0.18 9.05
C MET A 62 3.85 0.65 7.92
N SER A 63 4.85 0.09 7.25
CA SER A 63 5.29 0.55 5.92
C SER A 63 4.16 0.44 4.90
N PHE A 64 4.27 1.17 3.80
CA PHE A 64 3.28 1.15 2.71
C PHE A 64 2.91 -0.28 2.27
N VAL A 65 3.90 -1.16 2.06
CA VAL A 65 3.66 -2.53 1.59
C VAL A 65 2.94 -3.41 2.62
N GLN A 66 3.15 -3.16 3.92
CA GLN A 66 2.43 -3.85 4.99
C GLN A 66 0.99 -3.38 5.08
N GLN A 67 0.74 -2.07 4.90
CA GLN A 67 -0.61 -1.51 4.83
C GLN A 67 -1.39 -2.15 3.67
N LEU A 68 -0.78 -2.20 2.48
CA LEU A 68 -1.35 -2.85 1.31
C LEU A 68 -1.68 -4.33 1.57
N ALA A 69 -0.73 -5.10 2.12
CA ALA A 69 -0.92 -6.52 2.42
C ALA A 69 -2.04 -6.76 3.45
N LEU A 70 -2.16 -5.91 4.48
CA LEU A 70 -3.20 -6.03 5.48
C LEU A 70 -4.58 -5.76 4.90
N VAL A 71 -4.73 -4.70 4.09
CA VAL A 71 -6.00 -4.36 3.44
C VAL A 71 -6.44 -5.49 2.52
N LEU A 72 -5.58 -5.94 1.61
CA LEU A 72 -5.89 -7.05 0.70
C LEU A 72 -6.14 -8.37 1.45
N GLY A 73 -5.40 -8.63 2.54
CA GLY A 73 -5.60 -9.78 3.40
C GLY A 73 -6.98 -9.79 4.06
N ARG A 74 -7.44 -8.65 4.58
CA ARG A 74 -8.79 -8.50 5.13
C ARG A 74 -9.87 -8.72 4.07
N GLN A 75 -9.68 -8.14 2.89
CA GLN A 75 -10.62 -8.29 1.77
C GLN A 75 -10.73 -9.75 1.32
N VAL A 76 -9.61 -10.43 1.05
CA VAL A 76 -9.65 -11.82 0.58
C VAL A 76 -10.23 -12.77 1.65
N TRP A 77 -9.98 -12.50 2.93
CA TRP A 77 -10.55 -13.29 4.02
C TRP A 77 -12.07 -13.09 4.12
N ALA A 78 -12.54 -11.85 4.00
CA ALA A 78 -13.96 -11.52 3.99
C ALA A 78 -14.69 -12.16 2.79
N GLU A 79 -14.10 -12.07 1.59
CA GLU A 79 -14.63 -12.72 0.39
C GLU A 79 -14.67 -14.24 0.47
N ALA A 80 -13.75 -14.85 1.23
CA ALA A 80 -13.77 -16.29 1.52
C ALA A 80 -14.88 -16.69 2.51
N GLY A 81 -15.68 -15.74 3.01
CA GLY A 81 -16.72 -15.98 4.01
C GLY A 81 -16.21 -15.97 5.44
N ALA A 82 -15.03 -15.36 5.70
CA ALA A 82 -14.37 -15.31 7.00
C ALA A 82 -14.30 -16.69 7.70
N PRO A 83 -13.72 -17.70 7.06
CA PRO A 83 -13.73 -19.07 7.57
C PRO A 83 -12.99 -19.19 8.90
N GLU A 84 -13.47 -20.06 9.78
CA GLU A 84 -12.71 -20.54 10.92
C GLU A 84 -11.79 -21.68 10.45
N VAL A 85 -10.48 -21.51 10.64
CA VAL A 85 -9.48 -22.50 10.23
C VAL A 85 -8.56 -22.83 11.40
N GLU A 86 -8.02 -24.05 11.41
CA GLU A 86 -6.98 -24.44 12.34
C GLU A 86 -5.71 -23.59 12.10
N ALA A 87 -5.34 -22.74 13.05
CA ALA A 87 -4.24 -21.79 12.89
C ALA A 87 -2.89 -22.47 12.57
N GLU A 88 -2.64 -23.65 13.16
CA GLU A 88 -1.41 -24.43 12.93
C GLU A 88 -1.32 -24.99 11.49
N ARG A 89 -2.41 -24.94 10.74
CA ARG A 89 -2.52 -25.41 9.35
C ARG A 89 -2.73 -24.27 8.35
N LEU A 90 -2.76 -23.01 8.82
CA LEU A 90 -2.85 -21.82 7.98
C LEU A 90 -1.45 -21.28 7.69
N ALA A 91 -1.09 -21.18 6.41
CA ALA A 91 0.15 -20.57 5.95
C ALA A 91 -0.13 -19.30 5.15
N VAL A 92 0.81 -18.33 5.22
CA VAL A 92 0.78 -17.09 4.45
C VAL A 92 2.10 -16.94 3.71
N ALA A 93 2.02 -16.70 2.40
CA ALA A 93 3.18 -16.42 1.55
C ALA A 93 2.92 -15.16 0.72
N VAL A 94 3.66 -14.09 1.00
CA VAL A 94 3.55 -12.80 0.32
C VAL A 94 4.95 -12.33 -0.09
N GLY A 95 5.16 -12.15 -1.39
CA GLY A 95 6.41 -11.66 -1.95
C GLY A 95 6.39 -10.15 -2.17
N THR A 96 7.52 -9.47 -1.92
CA THR A 96 7.71 -8.05 -2.26
C THR A 96 9.09 -7.85 -2.88
N GLY A 97 9.25 -6.87 -3.78
CA GLY A 97 10.54 -6.61 -4.42
C GLY A 97 11.59 -6.00 -3.49
N LEU A 98 11.21 -4.95 -2.75
CA LEU A 98 12.09 -4.23 -1.81
C LEU A 98 11.67 -4.39 -0.35
N GLY A 99 10.36 -4.46 -0.09
CA GLY A 99 9.79 -4.32 1.25
C GLY A 99 9.57 -2.86 1.64
N GLY A 100 9.62 -2.57 2.94
CA GLY A 100 9.33 -1.24 3.52
C GLY A 100 10.47 -0.23 3.39
N GLY A 101 10.83 0.14 2.15
CA GLY A 101 11.88 1.13 1.89
C GLY A 101 11.56 2.52 2.45
N ASP A 102 10.28 2.91 2.44
CA ASP A 102 9.76 4.12 3.07
C ASP A 102 10.07 4.18 4.58
N ALA A 103 9.82 3.07 5.29
CA ALA A 103 10.09 2.97 6.71
C ALA A 103 11.59 3.01 7.02
N LEU A 104 12.43 2.42 6.15
CA LEU A 104 13.88 2.48 6.29
C LEU A 104 14.41 3.91 6.18
N ILE A 105 14.03 4.65 5.13
CA ILE A 105 14.46 6.03 4.93
C ILE A 105 13.99 6.91 6.10
N ASN A 106 12.73 6.77 6.51
CA ASN A 106 12.18 7.51 7.67
C ASN A 106 13.00 7.28 8.95
N ALA A 107 13.33 6.03 9.27
CA ALA A 107 14.11 5.70 10.47
C ALA A 107 15.52 6.32 10.43
N VAL A 108 16.17 6.30 9.28
CA VAL A 108 17.48 6.93 9.07
C VAL A 108 17.39 8.45 9.27
N ASP A 109 16.37 9.09 8.70
CA ASP A 109 16.18 10.53 8.82
C ASP A 109 15.88 10.95 10.26
N VAL A 110 15.06 10.20 11.00
CA VAL A 110 14.82 10.44 12.43
C VAL A 110 16.12 10.33 13.23
N MET A 111 16.95 9.33 12.96
CA MET A 111 18.23 9.17 13.65
C MET A 111 19.17 10.36 13.36
N ARG A 112 19.25 10.81 12.11
CA ARG A 112 20.04 11.97 11.69
C ARG A 112 19.53 13.28 12.29
N ALA A 113 18.22 13.40 12.47
CA ALA A 113 17.57 14.56 13.09
C ALA A 113 17.72 14.63 14.62
N GLY A 114 18.49 13.73 15.24
CA GLY A 114 18.77 13.72 16.68
C GLY A 114 18.16 12.54 17.44
N GLY A 115 17.53 11.58 16.74
CA GLY A 115 16.90 10.41 17.33
C GLY A 115 15.52 10.69 17.94
N ASP A 116 14.85 9.64 18.41
CA ASP A 116 13.53 9.73 19.05
C ASP A 116 13.68 10.18 20.53
N ILE A 117 14.11 11.43 20.74
CA ILE A 117 14.33 12.03 22.09
C ILE A 117 13.00 12.10 22.88
N GLY A 118 11.85 11.80 22.26
CA GLY A 118 10.52 11.83 22.87
C GLY A 118 10.09 10.56 23.61
N ARG A 119 10.84 9.44 23.54
CA ARG A 119 10.42 8.16 24.17
C ARG A 119 11.17 7.75 25.45
N CYS A 120 12.21 8.48 25.85
CA CYS A 120 12.99 8.15 27.05
C CYS A 120 12.57 8.93 28.32
N ARG A 121 11.43 9.64 28.29
CA ARG A 121 10.79 10.21 29.49
C ARG A 121 9.39 9.63 29.67
N ARG A 122 9.33 8.42 30.21
CA ARG A 122 8.23 7.97 31.07
C ARG A 122 8.68 6.78 31.90
#